data_AF-A0A131XDV1-F1
#
_entry.id   AF-A0A131XDV1-F1
#
_cell.length_a   1.000
_cell.length_b   1.000
_cell.length_c   1.000
_cell.angle_alpha   90.00
_cell.angle_beta   90.00
_cell.angle_gamma   90.00
#
_symmetry.space_group_name_H-M   'P 1'
#
loop_
_entity.id
_entity.type
_entity.pdbx_description
1 polymer ?
#
loop_
_entity_poly.entity_id
_entity_poly.type
_entity_poly.pdbx_seq_one_letter_code
_entity_poly.pdbx_strand_id
1 'polypeptide(L)'
;HFRGLVEEETKRLTSMCHYWESVIASQPDISDEAQGYIRSAAGQARLLMNERFSQFAGLIHVCENKLGEKKTTCEDLQGFWDMVYF
;
A
#
# COMPACT_ATOMS: atom_id res chain seq x y z
N HIS A 1 15.95 -4.05 -2.97
CA HIS A 1 15.11 -5.04 -2.27
C HIS A 1 13.75 -4.44 -1.91
N PHE A 2 13.69 -3.47 -0.99
CA PHE A 2 12.43 -2.83 -0.59
C PHE A 2 11.66 -2.14 -1.73
N ARG A 3 12.34 -1.53 -2.71
CA ARG A 3 11.68 -0.93 -3.89
C ARG A 3 10.78 -1.93 -4.63
N GLY A 4 11.31 -3.13 -4.89
CA GLY A 4 10.57 -4.20 -5.55
C GLY A 4 9.41 -4.71 -4.70
N LEU A 5 9.61 -4.83 -3.38
CA LEU A 5 8.56 -5.23 -2.44
C LEU A 5 7.38 -4.24 -2.45
N VAL A 6 7.65 -2.93 -2.39
CA VAL A 6 6.62 -1.89 -2.45
C VAL A 6 5.86 -1.93 -3.77
N GLU A 7 6.57 -2.09 -4.89
CA GLU A 7 5.95 -2.19 -6.21
C GLU A 7 5.07 -3.43 -6.34
N GLU A 8 5.52 -4.58 -5.83
CA GLU A 8 4.76 -5.84 -5.82
C GLU A 8 3.49 -5.71 -4.97
N GLU A 9 3.61 -5.19 -3.76
CA GLU A 9 2.48 -5.01 -2.85
C GLU A 9 1.48 -3.97 -3.37
N THR A 10 1.96 -2.90 -3.99
CA THR A 10 1.10 -1.92 -4.67
C THR A 10 0.28 -2.57 -5.77
N LYS A 11 0.91 -3.41 -6.61
CA LYS A 11 0.23 -4.14 -7.69
C LYS A 11 -0.79 -5.13 -7.13
N ARG A 12 -0.44 -5.85 -6.07
CA ARG A 12 -1.32 -6.82 -5.40
C ARG A 12 -2.57 -6.14 -4.84
N LEU A 13 -2.41 -5.08 -4.06
CA LEU A 13 -3.52 -4.34 -3.46
C LEU A 13 -4.39 -3.65 -4.52
N THR A 14 -3.77 -3.05 -5.56
CA THR A 14 -4.51 -2.46 -6.68
C THR A 14 -5.39 -3.49 -7.39
N SER A 15 -4.83 -4.68 -7.64
CA SER A 15 -5.57 -5.78 -8.28
C SER A 15 -6.73 -6.26 -7.41
N MET A 16 -6.53 -6.37 -6.09
CA MET A 16 -7.61 -6.71 -5.15
C MET A 16 -8.72 -5.66 -5.13
N CYS A 17 -8.39 -4.37 -5.09
CA CYS A 17 -9.39 -3.31 -5.13
C CYS A 17 -10.24 -3.38 -6.41
N HIS A 18 -9.60 -3.52 -7.57
CA HIS A 18 -10.32 -3.63 -8.84
C HIS A 18 -11.20 -4.88 -8.92
N TYR A 19 -10.70 -6.02 -8.44
CA TYR A 19 -11.48 -7.25 -8.38
C TYR A 19 -12.75 -7.05 -7.57
N TRP A 20 -12.64 -6.54 -6.35
CA TRP A 20 -13.79 -6.36 -5.47
C TRP A 20 -14.77 -5.28 -5.95
N GLU A 21 -14.28 -4.21 -6.55
CA GLU A 21 -15.12 -3.21 -7.22
C GLU A 21 -15.91 -3.82 -8.38
N SER A 22 -15.28 -4.71 -9.17
CA SER A 22 -15.96 -5.44 -10.24
C SER A 22 -17.01 -6.43 -9.72
N VAL A 23 -16.75 -7.06 -8.57
CA VAL A 23 -17.69 -7.95 -7.89
C VAL A 23 -18.93 -7.17 -7.44
N ILE A 24 -18.77 -6.02 -6.80
CA ILE A 24 -19.90 -5.13 -6.46
C ILE A 24 -20.70 -4.75 -7.71
N ALA A 25 -20.02 -4.41 -8.80
CA ALA A 25 -20.69 -3.97 -10.02
C ALA A 25 -21.44 -5.09 -10.76
N SER A 26 -21.03 -6.35 -10.58
CA SER A 26 -21.56 -7.51 -11.31
C SER A 26 -22.53 -8.39 -10.50
N GLN A 27 -22.55 -8.25 -9.17
CA GLN A 27 -23.39 -9.07 -8.29
C GLN A 27 -24.45 -8.21 -7.57
N PRO A 28 -25.71 -8.20 -8.05
CA PRO A 28 -26.78 -7.41 -7.45
C PRO A 28 -27.24 -7.95 -6.08
N ASP A 29 -26.87 -9.18 -5.74
CA ASP A 29 -27.31 -9.85 -4.51
C ASP A 29 -26.44 -9.54 -3.28
N ILE A 30 -25.38 -8.75 -3.44
CA ILE A 30 -24.53 -8.31 -2.33
C ILE A 30 -25.26 -7.22 -1.54
N SER A 31 -25.45 -7.44 -0.23
CA SER A 31 -26.11 -6.48 0.65
C SER A 31 -25.37 -5.14 0.68
N ASP A 32 -26.11 -4.04 0.89
CA ASP A 32 -25.54 -2.70 1.01
C ASP A 32 -24.46 -2.61 2.11
N GLU A 33 -24.65 -3.35 3.21
CA GLU A 33 -23.68 -3.46 4.30
C GLU A 33 -22.36 -4.09 3.82
N ALA A 34 -22.42 -5.22 3.11
CA ALA A 34 -21.24 -5.87 2.55
C ALA A 34 -20.54 -4.99 1.50
N GLN A 35 -21.31 -4.31 0.64
CA GLN A 35 -20.75 -3.31 -0.28
C GLN A 35 -20.06 -2.16 0.47
N GLY A 36 -20.64 -1.71 1.59
CA GLY A 36 -20.06 -0.70 2.47
C GLY A 36 -18.70 -1.12 3.04
N TYR A 37 -18.58 -2.37 3.50
CA TYR A 37 -17.31 -2.92 3.98
C TYR A 37 -16.25 -3.00 2.87
N ILE A 38 -16.63 -3.49 1.70
CA ILE A 38 -15.71 -3.60 0.56
C ILE A 38 -15.21 -2.21 0.14
N ARG A 39 -16.12 -1.22 0.00
CA ARG A 39 -15.74 0.16 -0.35
C ARG A 39 -14.81 0.78 0.69
N SER A 40 -15.09 0.55 1.97
CA SER A 40 -14.24 1.02 3.07
C SER A 40 -12.84 0.39 3.00
N ALA A 41 -12.75 -0.92 2.82
CA ALA A 41 -11.48 -1.64 2.70
C ALA A 41 -10.67 -1.18 1.46
N ALA A 42 -11.33 -1.01 0.31
CA ALA A 42 -10.70 -0.49 -0.90
C ALA A 42 -10.19 0.95 -0.70
N GLY A 43 -10.95 1.80 -0.01
CA GLY A 43 -10.54 3.15 0.35
C GLY A 43 -9.30 3.16 1.25
N GLN A 44 -9.29 2.34 2.30
CA GLN A 44 -8.14 2.20 3.20
C GLN A 44 -6.89 1.69 2.48
N ALA A 45 -7.04 0.69 1.60
CA ALA A 45 -5.93 0.19 0.78
C ALA A 45 -5.36 1.28 -0.14
N ARG A 46 -6.21 2.10 -0.76
CA ARG A 46 -5.77 3.23 -1.59
C ARG A 46 -5.03 4.29 -0.77
N LEU A 47 -5.49 4.60 0.44
CA LEU A 47 -4.78 5.52 1.35
C LEU A 47 -3.40 4.96 1.75
N LEU A 48 -3.33 3.68 2.12
CA LEU A 48 -2.08 3.00 2.45
C LEU A 48 -1.06 3.13 1.30
N MET A 49 -1.49 2.84 0.06
CA MET A 49 -0.63 2.94 -1.12
C MET A 49 -0.23 4.39 -1.44
N ASN A 50 -1.16 5.34 -1.40
CA ASN A 50 -0.89 6.72 -1.78
C ASN A 50 -0.07 7.49 -0.74
N GLU A 51 -0.22 7.16 0.53
CA GLU A 51 0.46 7.87 1.62
C GLU A 51 1.68 7.09 2.10
N ARG A 52 1.48 5.89 2.67
CA ARG A 52 2.56 5.16 3.36
C ARG A 52 3.57 4.57 2.39
N PHE A 53 3.13 3.94 1.31
CA PHE A 53 4.05 3.39 0.32
C PHE A 53 4.78 4.49 -0.45
N SER A 54 4.11 5.60 -0.77
CA SER A 54 4.75 6.78 -1.38
C SER A 54 5.84 7.36 -0.47
N GLN A 55 5.55 7.52 0.83
CA GLN A 55 6.53 7.98 1.81
C GLN A 55 7.72 7.01 1.93
N PHE A 56 7.45 5.70 1.95
CA PHE A 56 8.51 4.69 2.00
C PHE A 56 9.38 4.67 0.75
N ALA A 57 8.78 4.82 -0.45
CA ALA A 57 9.51 4.94 -1.70
C ALA A 57 10.47 6.15 -1.70
N GLY A 58 10.04 7.27 -1.10
CA GLY A 58 10.90 8.44 -0.86
C GLY A 58 12.09 8.12 0.04
N LEU A 59 11.88 7.41 1.15
CA LEU A 59 12.95 6.98 2.06
C LEU A 59 13.94 6.02 1.38
N ILE A 60 13.43 5.08 0.59
CA ILE A 60 14.26 4.17 -0.22
C ILE A 60 15.13 4.96 -1.18
N HIS A 61 14.56 5.96 -1.89
CA HIS A 61 15.32 6.80 -2.81
C HIS A 61 16.42 7.61 -2.10
N VAL A 62 16.14 8.18 -0.93
CA VAL A 62 17.14 8.90 -0.13
C VAL A 62 18.27 7.97 0.31
N CYS A 63 17.94 6.76 0.75
CA CYS A 63 18.91 5.74 1.18
C CYS A 63 19.80 5.27 0.02
N GLU A 64 19.20 4.91 -1.12
CA GLU A 64 19.91 4.44 -2.32
C GLU A 64 20.89 5.48 -2.88
N ASN A 65 20.52 6.77 -2.83
CA ASN A 65 21.32 7.87 -3.38
C ASN A 65 22.22 8.56 -2.34
N LYS A 66 22.22 8.10 -1.07
CA LYS A 66 22.98 8.70 0.04
C LYS A 66 22.72 10.20 0.21
N LEU A 67 21.48 10.65 -0.04
CA LEU A 67 21.09 12.06 -0.02
C LEU A 67 20.73 12.58 1.38
N GLY A 68 20.71 11.73 2.40
CA GLY A 68 20.35 12.10 3.76
C GLY A 68 21.52 12.69 4.56
N GLU A 69 21.26 13.79 5.29
CA GLU A 69 22.21 14.35 6.27
C GLU A 69 22.55 13.37 7.40
N LYS A 70 21.61 12.48 7.75
CA LYS A 70 21.81 11.31 8.61
C LYS A 70 21.72 10.06 7.74
N LYS A 71 22.67 9.12 7.88
CA LYS A 71 22.65 7.82 7.19
C LYS A 71 21.36 7.07 7.54
N THR A 72 20.35 7.14 6.67
CA THR A 72 19.21 6.23 6.73
C THR A 72 19.75 4.81 6.49
N THR A 73 19.66 3.96 7.51
CA THR A 73 20.18 2.60 7.47
C THR A 73 19.12 1.64 6.93
N CYS A 74 19.53 0.43 6.54
CA CYS A 74 18.58 -0.61 6.15
C CYS A 74 17.64 -1.01 7.31
N GLU A 75 18.06 -0.81 8.57
CA GLU A 75 17.25 -1.08 9.77
C GLU A 75 16.13 -0.06 9.93
N ASP A 76 16.37 1.22 9.60
CA ASP A 76 15.33 2.26 9.60
C ASP A 76 14.23 1.96 8.56
N LEU A 77 14.62 1.41 7.41
CA LEU A 77 13.66 0.99 6.37
C LEU A 77 12.85 -0.24 6.81
N GLN A 78 13.48 -1.20 7.48
CA GLN A 78 12.78 -2.36 8.02
C GLN A 78 11.76 -1.93 9.09
N GLY A 79 12.15 -1.05 10.02
CA GLY A 79 11.22 -0.54 11.04
C GLY A 79 10.05 0.25 10.45
N PHE A 80 10.28 1.03 9.39
CA PHE A 80 9.18 1.69 8.68
C PHE A 80 8.25 0.68 8.02
N TRP A 81 8.80 -0.35 7.37
CA TRP A 81 7.99 -1.39 6.74
C TRP A 81 7.14 -2.16 7.75
N ASP A 82 7.73 -2.55 8.89
CA ASP A 82 7.02 -3.26 9.95
C ASP A 82 5.85 -2.42 10.50
N MET A 83 6.01 -1.09 10.63
CA MET A 83 4.93 -0.18 11.06
C MET A 83 3.84 0.06 10.03
N VAL A 84 4.09 -0.20 8.75
CA VAL A 84 3.10 -0.04 7.67
C VAL A 84 2.28 -1.31 7.47
N TYR A 85 2.87 -2.46 7.81
CA TYR A 85 2.30 -3.78 7.57
C TYR A 85 1.67 -4.42 8.83
N PHE A 86 1.98 -3.93 10.04
CA PHE A 86 1.36 -4.30 11.32
C PHE A 86 0.66 -3.11 11.98
#